data_AF-A0A415HVV2-F1
#
_entry.id   AF-A0A415HVV2-F1
#
_cell.length_a   1.000
_cell.length_b   1.000
_cell.length_c   1.000
_cell.angle_alpha   90.00
_cell.angle_beta   90.00
_cell.angle_gamma   90.00
#
_symmetry.space_group_name_H-M   'P 1'
#
loop_
_entity.id
_entity.type
_entity.pdbx_description
1 polymer ?
#
loop_
_entity_poly.entity_id
_entity_poly.type
_entity_poly.pdbx_seq_one_letter_code
_entity_poly.pdbx_strand_id
1 'polypeptide(L)'
;MIIIHTVYCVLGRTSSGKSTITQKAANNLNMKVLKSYTTRQRRENETDENCDHIFISSNEVEKYRNDMIAYTERVGYCSFATKQQLLDNDFYIINPSGYFELKLKTKNMDVELIPIYITVPYRTLEKRARNRGEFNTWRENYIKESEEFTDFEKSNLIDYRILNDGDLEFSVNKLINIIRKDKQIDEKK
;
A
#
# COMPACT_ATOMS: atom_id res chain seq x y z
N MET A 1 4.90 -6.69 28.97
CA MET A 1 5.18 -6.90 27.53
C MET A 1 4.29 -5.91 26.79
N ILE A 2 4.86 -4.88 26.17
CA ILE A 2 4.07 -3.98 25.31
C ILE A 2 3.76 -4.79 24.05
N ILE A 3 2.49 -5.02 23.78
CA ILE A 3 2.07 -5.66 22.52
C ILE A 3 2.19 -4.57 21.46
N ILE A 4 3.18 -4.68 20.59
CA ILE A 4 3.36 -3.78 19.45
C ILE A 4 2.58 -4.37 18.28
N HIS A 5 1.71 -3.58 17.67
CA HIS A 5 0.98 -3.98 16.47
C HIS A 5 1.82 -3.70 15.22
N THR A 6 2.16 -4.73 14.46
CA THR A 6 3.00 -4.59 13.26
C THR A 6 2.12 -4.43 12.01
N VAL A 7 2.39 -3.39 11.23
CA VAL A 7 1.74 -3.13 9.94
C VAL A 7 2.77 -3.15 8.82
N TYR A 8 2.56 -4.02 7.84
CA TYR A 8 3.38 -4.12 6.63
C TYR A 8 2.88 -3.12 5.59
N CYS A 9 3.60 -2.02 5.44
CA CYS A 9 3.29 -0.97 4.48
C CYS A 9 3.83 -1.36 3.11
N VAL A 10 2.97 -1.69 2.15
CA VAL A 10 3.38 -2.12 0.80
C VAL A 10 3.31 -0.96 -0.18
N LEU A 11 4.48 -0.56 -0.69
CA LEU A 11 4.64 0.53 -1.64
C LEU A 11 5.07 -0.01 -3.00
N GLY A 12 4.76 0.72 -4.07
CA GLY A 12 5.13 0.35 -5.42
C GLY A 12 4.52 1.28 -6.46
N ARG A 13 5.29 1.61 -7.49
CA ARG A 13 4.79 2.39 -8.63
C ARG A 13 3.57 1.76 -9.28
N THR A 14 2.77 2.53 -10.00
CA THR A 14 1.64 2.05 -10.80
C THR A 14 2.08 0.96 -11.80
N SER A 15 1.27 -0.09 -11.95
CA SER A 15 1.59 -1.36 -12.67
C SER A 15 2.64 -2.28 -12.02
N SER A 16 3.11 -2.00 -10.79
CA SER A 16 4.08 -2.87 -10.09
C SER A 16 3.51 -4.22 -9.65
N GLY A 17 2.19 -4.39 -9.60
CA GLY A 17 1.54 -5.58 -9.07
C GLY A 17 1.37 -5.59 -7.55
N LYS A 18 1.66 -4.47 -6.86
CA LYS A 18 1.59 -4.36 -5.39
C LYS A 18 0.26 -4.84 -4.79
N SER A 19 -0.89 -4.44 -5.35
CA SER A 19 -2.19 -4.83 -4.80
C SER A 19 -2.42 -6.34 -4.93
N THR A 20 -2.15 -6.91 -6.10
CA THR A 20 -2.31 -8.36 -6.34
C THR A 20 -1.37 -9.19 -5.47
N ILE A 21 -0.10 -8.78 -5.34
CA ILE A 21 0.88 -9.46 -4.48
C ILE A 21 0.41 -9.44 -3.02
N THR A 22 0.01 -8.26 -2.53
CA THR A 22 -0.43 -8.06 -1.14
C THR A 22 -1.67 -8.88 -0.84
N GLN A 23 -2.69 -8.82 -1.69
CA GLN A 23 -3.94 -9.55 -1.46
C GLN A 23 -3.73 -11.07 -1.47
N LYS A 24 -2.93 -11.60 -2.41
CA LYS A 24 -2.62 -13.04 -2.45
C LYS A 24 -1.83 -13.48 -1.21
N ALA A 25 -0.84 -12.70 -0.78
CA ALA A 25 -0.07 -13.01 0.41
C ALA A 25 -0.93 -12.94 1.68
N ALA A 26 -1.77 -11.92 1.82
CA ALA A 26 -2.70 -11.74 2.93
C ALA A 26 -3.67 -12.92 3.04
N ASN A 27 -4.26 -13.35 1.92
CA ASN A 27 -5.15 -14.52 1.89
C ASN A 27 -4.41 -15.80 2.32
N ASN A 28 -3.18 -16.02 1.85
CA ASN A 28 -2.37 -17.20 2.22
C ASN A 28 -1.97 -17.22 3.69
N LEU A 29 -1.85 -16.05 4.32
CA LEU A 29 -1.43 -15.88 5.71
C LEU A 29 -2.62 -15.70 6.66
N ASN A 30 -3.86 -15.67 6.16
CA ASN A 30 -5.05 -15.30 6.93
C ASN A 30 -4.90 -13.94 7.63
N MET A 31 -4.34 -12.97 6.90
CA MET A 31 -4.10 -11.59 7.33
C MET A 31 -5.01 -10.63 6.56
N LYS A 32 -5.24 -9.44 7.11
CA LYS A 32 -6.15 -8.44 6.54
C LYS A 32 -5.40 -7.29 5.88
N VAL A 33 -5.95 -6.81 4.77
CA VAL A 33 -5.45 -5.63 4.05
C VAL A 33 -6.37 -4.45 4.34
N LEU A 34 -5.79 -3.36 4.83
CA LEU A 34 -6.47 -2.12 5.09
C LEU A 34 -7.09 -1.56 3.81
N LYS A 35 -8.40 -1.30 3.83
CA LYS A 35 -9.11 -0.61 2.74
C LYS A 35 -9.28 0.88 3.07
N SER A 36 -8.53 1.75 2.38
CA SER A 36 -8.60 3.21 2.65
C SER A 36 -9.93 3.80 2.24
N TYR A 37 -10.44 4.77 2.97
CA TYR A 37 -11.57 5.57 2.51
C TYR A 37 -11.18 6.41 1.30
N THR A 38 -12.11 6.62 0.38
CA THR A 38 -11.90 7.50 -0.78
C THR A 38 -13.20 8.14 -1.25
N THR A 39 -13.10 9.38 -1.73
CA THR A 39 -14.23 10.10 -2.37
C THR A 39 -14.24 9.99 -3.89
N ARG A 40 -13.24 9.31 -4.48
CA ARG A 40 -13.25 9.07 -5.92
C ARG A 40 -14.42 8.16 -6.28
N GLN A 41 -14.89 8.26 -7.52
CA GLN A 41 -15.79 7.26 -8.05
C GLN A 41 -15.08 5.91 -8.20
N ARG A 42 -15.84 4.85 -7.94
CA ARG A 42 -15.46 3.47 -8.22
C ARG A 42 -15.19 3.32 -9.71
N ARG A 43 -14.09 2.65 -10.07
CA ARG A 43 -13.81 2.32 -11.48
C ARG A 43 -14.68 1.15 -11.92
N GLU A 44 -14.99 1.07 -13.21
CA GLU A 44 -15.86 0.02 -13.76
C GLU A 44 -15.37 -1.41 -13.48
N ASN A 45 -14.06 -1.60 -13.36
CA ASN A 45 -13.43 -2.91 -13.10
C ASN A 45 -13.19 -3.22 -11.62
N GLU A 46 -13.58 -2.33 -10.70
CA GLU A 46 -13.43 -2.57 -9.26
C GLU A 46 -14.67 -3.29 -8.69
N THR A 47 -14.45 -4.39 -7.98
CA THR A 47 -15.43 -5.20 -7.25
C THR A 47 -15.12 -5.18 -5.75
N ASP A 48 -16.07 -5.55 -4.89
CA ASP A 48 -15.84 -5.45 -3.43
C ASP A 48 -14.74 -6.42 -2.98
N GLU A 49 -14.53 -7.46 -3.77
CA GLU A 49 -13.50 -8.49 -3.63
C GLU A 49 -12.10 -8.01 -4.06
N ASN A 50 -12.00 -7.09 -5.02
CA ASN A 50 -10.71 -6.67 -5.59
C ASN A 50 -10.33 -5.21 -5.30
N CYS A 51 -11.17 -4.46 -4.58
CA CYS A 51 -10.95 -3.05 -4.31
C CYS A 51 -10.18 -2.81 -3.00
N ASP A 52 -9.12 -2.02 -3.10
CA ASP A 52 -8.29 -1.55 -1.97
C ASP A 52 -8.96 -0.42 -1.16
N HIS A 53 -10.22 -0.04 -1.45
CA HIS A 53 -10.85 1.17 -0.91
C HIS A 53 -12.29 0.95 -0.43
N ILE A 54 -12.69 1.79 0.53
CA ILE A 54 -14.08 2.01 0.93
C ILE A 54 -14.53 3.34 0.32
N PHE A 55 -15.56 3.30 -0.52
CA PHE A 55 -16.08 4.48 -1.21
C PHE A 55 -17.06 5.23 -0.32
N ILE A 56 -16.79 6.51 -0.07
CA ILE A 56 -17.65 7.39 0.73
C ILE A 56 -17.95 8.68 -0.04
N SER A 57 -18.97 9.39 0.41
CA SER A 57 -19.31 10.70 -0.15
C SER A 57 -18.48 11.82 0.51
N SER A 58 -18.23 12.92 -0.22
CA SER A 58 -17.35 14.00 0.25
C SER A 58 -17.82 14.69 1.53
N ASN A 59 -19.13 14.70 1.80
CA ASN A 59 -19.72 15.20 3.04
C ASN A 59 -19.47 14.30 4.26
N GLU A 60 -18.96 13.08 4.08
CA GLU A 60 -18.66 12.15 5.17
C GLU A 60 -17.21 12.24 5.65
N VAL A 61 -16.32 12.81 4.85
CA VAL A 61 -14.89 12.94 5.13
C VAL A 61 -14.66 13.60 6.49
N GLU A 62 -15.41 14.65 6.79
CA GLU A 62 -15.25 15.44 8.02
C GLU A 62 -15.51 14.61 9.29
N LYS A 63 -16.37 13.58 9.21
CA LYS A 63 -16.66 12.68 10.32
C LYS A 63 -15.40 11.95 10.81
N TYR A 64 -14.41 11.78 9.95
CA TYR A 64 -13.19 11.02 10.22
C TYR A 64 -11.97 11.91 10.45
N ARG A 65 -12.04 13.23 10.26
CA ARG A 65 -10.87 14.12 10.19
C ARG A 65 -9.89 13.95 11.37
N ASN A 66 -10.44 13.84 12.58
CA ASN A 66 -9.63 13.70 13.80
C ASN A 66 -9.02 12.31 13.98
N ASP A 67 -9.50 11.30 13.25
CA ASP A 67 -9.03 9.92 13.32
C ASP A 67 -8.11 9.54 12.14
N MET A 68 -7.91 10.44 11.17
CA MET A 68 -7.08 10.19 9.98
C MET A 68 -5.59 10.07 10.36
N ILE A 69 -4.99 8.94 10.01
CA ILE A 69 -3.56 8.64 10.21
C ILE A 69 -2.74 8.70 8.92
N ALA A 70 -3.39 8.70 7.77
CA ALA A 70 -2.79 9.00 6.47
C ALA A 70 -3.85 9.67 5.59
N TYR A 71 -3.47 10.70 4.85
CA TYR A 71 -4.35 11.46 3.98
C TYR A 71 -3.62 11.80 2.67
N THR A 72 -4.33 11.71 1.56
CA THR A 72 -3.82 12.12 0.25
C THR A 72 -4.91 12.85 -0.50
N GLU A 73 -4.67 14.13 -0.75
CA GLU A 73 -5.50 14.94 -1.65
C GLU A 73 -5.04 14.74 -3.09
N ARG A 74 -5.99 14.60 -4.00
CA ARG A 74 -5.77 14.62 -5.44
C ARG A 74 -6.79 15.55 -6.08
N VAL A 75 -6.55 15.95 -7.33
CA VAL A 75 -7.49 16.82 -8.05
C VAL A 75 -8.85 16.13 -8.15
N GLY A 76 -9.82 16.64 -7.38
CA GLY A 76 -11.22 16.19 -7.39
C GLY A 76 -11.57 15.03 -6.43
N TYR A 77 -10.63 14.53 -5.63
CA TYR A 77 -10.93 13.51 -4.61
C TYR A 77 -9.81 13.39 -3.57
N CYS A 78 -10.15 12.83 -2.41
CA CYS A 78 -9.20 12.46 -1.39
C CYS A 78 -9.24 10.97 -1.10
N SER A 79 -8.17 10.44 -0.50
CA SER A 79 -8.14 9.11 0.10
C SER A 79 -7.47 9.19 1.46
N PHE A 80 -7.94 8.43 2.44
CA PHE A 80 -7.39 8.43 3.78
C PHE A 80 -7.59 7.10 4.49
N ALA A 81 -6.78 6.86 5.52
CA ALA A 81 -6.97 5.76 6.45
C ALA A 81 -7.11 6.31 7.87
N THR A 82 -7.87 5.60 8.71
CA THR A 82 -8.07 5.96 10.11
C THR A 82 -7.25 5.10 11.06
N LYS A 83 -7.08 5.57 12.30
CA LYS A 83 -6.34 4.83 13.34
C LYS A 83 -6.92 3.45 13.56
N GLN A 84 -8.24 3.33 13.66
CA GLN A 84 -8.87 2.03 13.88
C GLN A 84 -8.63 1.08 12.71
N GLN A 85 -8.70 1.57 11.46
CA GLN A 85 -8.38 0.77 10.28
C GLN A 85 -6.93 0.26 10.32
N LEU A 86 -5.98 1.07 10.80
CA LEU A 86 -4.58 0.66 10.95
C LEU A 86 -4.43 -0.47 11.99
N LEU A 87 -5.10 -0.36 13.13
CA LEU A 87 -5.00 -1.34 14.23
C LEU A 87 -5.73 -2.65 13.94
N ASP A 88 -6.75 -2.63 13.09
CA ASP A 88 -7.55 -3.82 12.74
C ASP A 88 -6.98 -4.62 11.56
N ASN A 89 -5.91 -4.16 10.93
CA ASN A 89 -5.34 -4.74 9.71
C ASN A 89 -3.83 -4.94 9.82
N ASP A 90 -3.32 -5.89 9.03
CA ASP A 90 -1.89 -6.24 9.03
C ASP A 90 -1.12 -5.60 7.88
N PHE A 91 -1.77 -5.34 6.74
CA PHE A 91 -1.16 -4.74 5.57
C PHE A 91 -1.79 -3.38 5.26
N TYR A 92 -0.96 -2.44 4.77
CA TYR A 92 -1.44 -1.20 4.20
C TYR A 92 -0.74 -0.90 2.87
N ILE A 93 -1.49 -0.96 1.76
CA ILE A 93 -1.01 -0.50 0.46
C ILE A 93 -1.06 1.03 0.44
N ILE A 94 0.10 1.67 0.37
CA ILE A 94 0.21 3.13 0.54
C ILE A 94 1.24 3.72 -0.44
N ASN A 95 1.08 5.00 -0.76
CA ASN A 95 2.09 5.76 -1.51
C ASN A 95 3.10 6.43 -0.55
N PRO A 96 4.24 6.92 -1.06
CA PRO A 96 5.27 7.50 -0.21
C PRO A 96 4.79 8.65 0.67
N SER A 97 4.09 9.65 0.11
CA SER A 97 3.55 10.78 0.88
C SER A 97 2.64 10.33 2.03
N GLY A 98 1.71 9.40 1.77
CA GLY A 98 0.89 8.79 2.81
C GLY A 98 1.70 8.04 3.88
N TYR A 99 2.78 7.34 3.49
CA TYR A 99 3.66 6.65 4.43
C TYR A 99 4.42 7.61 5.34
N PHE A 100 4.89 8.74 4.81
CA PHE A 100 5.53 9.78 5.63
C PHE A 100 4.56 10.36 6.66
N GLU A 101 3.32 10.67 6.27
CA GLU A 101 2.30 11.14 7.21
C GLU A 101 1.98 10.07 8.26
N LEU A 102 1.79 8.83 7.84
CA LEU A 102 1.55 7.68 8.71
C LEU A 102 2.62 7.59 9.78
N LYS A 103 3.90 7.59 9.39
CA LYS A 103 5.04 7.52 10.31
C LYS A 103 5.06 8.67 11.32
N LEU A 104 4.68 9.88 10.91
CA LEU A 104 4.61 11.03 11.82
C LEU A 104 3.47 10.89 12.82
N LYS A 105 2.29 10.46 12.36
CA LYS A 105 1.09 10.34 13.19
C LYS A 105 1.11 9.14 14.13
N THR A 106 1.86 8.09 13.81
CA THR A 106 2.00 6.89 14.65
C THR A 106 3.21 6.91 15.58
N LYS A 107 4.02 7.98 15.59
CA LYS A 107 5.27 8.06 16.37
C LYS A 107 5.11 7.74 17.88
N ASN A 108 3.95 8.07 18.45
CA ASN A 108 3.63 7.85 19.86
C ASN A 108 2.61 6.73 20.07
N MET A 109 2.49 5.82 19.10
CA MET A 109 1.63 4.64 19.17
C MET A 109 2.48 3.38 19.30
N ASP A 110 1.93 2.34 19.93
CA ASP A 110 2.52 1.01 19.96
C ASP A 110 2.31 0.28 18.62
N VAL A 111 2.76 0.91 17.53
CA VAL A 111 2.67 0.40 16.16
C VAL A 111 4.04 0.39 15.52
N GLU A 112 4.43 -0.77 14.99
CA GLU A 112 5.62 -0.93 14.16
C GLU A 112 5.20 -0.89 12.68
N LEU A 113 5.88 -0.07 11.88
CA LEU A 113 5.61 0.05 10.45
C LEU A 113 6.76 -0.57 9.67
N ILE A 114 6.48 -1.61 8.90
CA ILE A 114 7.47 -2.34 8.09
C ILE A 114 7.24 -2.04 6.60
N PRO A 115 8.00 -1.10 6.01
CA PRO A 115 7.90 -0.71 4.61
C PRO A 115 8.53 -1.76 3.67
N ILE A 116 7.70 -2.26 2.75
CA ILE A 116 8.05 -3.23 1.71
C ILE A 116 7.84 -2.58 0.34
N TYR A 117 8.90 -2.44 -0.44
CA TYR A 117 8.84 -1.83 -1.77
C TYR A 117 8.83 -2.89 -2.89
N ILE A 118 7.76 -2.88 -3.69
CA ILE A 118 7.62 -3.69 -4.90
C ILE A 118 8.29 -2.95 -6.08
N THR A 119 9.45 -3.45 -6.47
CA THR A 119 10.27 -2.92 -7.56
C THR A 119 9.95 -3.63 -8.87
N VAL A 120 9.88 -2.87 -9.97
CA VAL A 120 9.71 -3.41 -11.33
C VAL A 120 10.46 -2.49 -12.31
N PRO A 121 11.23 -3.02 -13.27
CA PRO A 121 11.86 -2.21 -14.29
C PRO A 121 10.85 -1.40 -15.10
N TYR A 122 11.18 -0.16 -15.45
CA TYR A 122 10.30 0.75 -16.20
C TYR A 122 9.71 0.10 -17.46
N ARG A 123 10.56 -0.55 -18.27
CA ARG A 123 10.14 -1.23 -19.51
C ARG A 123 9.09 -2.32 -19.26
N THR A 124 9.17 -3.00 -18.12
CA THR A 124 8.20 -4.01 -17.71
C THR A 124 6.88 -3.36 -17.28
N LEU A 125 6.92 -2.26 -16.53
CA LEU A 125 5.73 -1.48 -16.17
C LEU A 125 4.99 -0.98 -17.42
N GLU A 126 5.74 -0.40 -18.37
CA GLU A 126 5.22 0.09 -19.64
C GLU A 126 4.57 -1.05 -20.44
N LYS A 127 5.26 -2.18 -20.61
CA LYS A 127 4.73 -3.35 -21.33
C LYS A 127 3.42 -3.83 -20.70
N ARG A 128 3.36 -3.91 -19.36
CA ARG A 128 2.13 -4.31 -18.64
C ARG A 128 0.98 -3.33 -18.90
N ALA A 129 1.26 -2.03 -18.89
CA ALA A 129 0.24 -1.00 -19.15
C ALA A 129 -0.28 -1.06 -20.60
N ARG A 130 0.61 -1.25 -21.58
CA ARG A 130 0.23 -1.44 -22.99
C ARG A 130 -0.63 -2.67 -23.19
N ASN A 131 -0.27 -3.80 -22.57
CA ASN A 131 -1.03 -5.04 -22.67
C ASN A 131 -2.44 -4.93 -22.06
N ARG A 132 -2.66 -4.02 -21.10
CA ARG A 132 -3.99 -3.75 -20.54
C ARG A 132 -4.82 -2.74 -21.35
N GLY A 133 -4.24 -2.11 -22.37
CA GLY A 133 -4.89 -1.02 -23.13
C GLY A 133 -4.96 0.32 -22.39
N GLU A 134 -4.23 0.49 -21.28
CA GLU A 134 -4.32 1.65 -20.38
C GLU A 134 -3.08 2.57 -20.46
N PHE A 135 -2.32 2.53 -21.56
CA PHE A 135 -0.99 3.15 -21.62
C PHE A 135 -1.00 4.66 -21.28
N ASN A 136 -1.93 5.44 -21.83
CA ASN A 136 -1.97 6.89 -21.60
C ASN A 136 -2.26 7.23 -20.13
N THR A 137 -3.32 6.64 -19.57
CA THR A 137 -3.69 6.81 -18.16
C THR A 137 -2.58 6.31 -17.22
N TRP A 138 -1.94 5.19 -17.54
CA TRP A 138 -0.79 4.69 -16.80
C TRP A 138 0.38 5.68 -16.83
N ARG A 139 0.71 6.23 -18.01
CA ARG A 139 1.83 7.18 -18.19
C ARG A 139 1.60 8.45 -17.38
N GLU A 140 0.38 8.99 -17.39
CA GLU A 140 0.02 10.15 -16.57
C GLU A 140 0.17 9.85 -15.08
N ASN A 141 -0.32 8.70 -14.61
CA ASN A 141 -0.18 8.29 -13.21
C ASN A 141 1.28 8.09 -12.83
N TYR A 142 2.08 7.46 -13.70
CA TYR A 142 3.51 7.23 -13.49
C TYR A 142 4.26 8.56 -13.34
N ILE A 143 3.94 9.55 -14.18
CA ILE A 143 4.55 10.89 -14.09
C ILE A 143 4.14 11.58 -12.80
N LYS A 144 2.84 11.56 -12.45
CA LYS A 144 2.31 12.19 -11.23
C LYS A 144 2.94 11.65 -9.95
N GLU A 145 3.20 10.35 -9.88
CA GLU A 145 3.82 9.71 -8.72
C GLU A 145 5.37 9.75 -8.78
N SER A 146 5.96 10.22 -9.88
CA SER A 146 7.39 9.98 -10.14
C SER A 146 8.31 10.64 -9.13
N GLU A 147 8.00 11.87 -8.72
CA GLU A 147 8.79 12.60 -7.74
C GLU A 147 8.79 11.88 -6.39
N GLU A 148 7.61 11.64 -5.81
CA GLU A 148 7.48 10.99 -4.50
C GLU A 148 8.11 9.59 -4.45
N PHE A 149 7.99 8.81 -5.52
CA PHE A 149 8.63 7.49 -5.58
C PHE A 149 10.14 7.58 -5.78
N THR A 150 10.64 8.55 -6.55
CA THR A 150 12.10 8.72 -6.74
C THR A 150 12.78 9.09 -5.42
N ASP A 151 12.13 9.93 -4.62
CA ASP A 151 12.65 10.30 -3.30
C ASP A 151 12.56 9.14 -2.32
N PHE A 152 11.45 8.39 -2.33
CA PHE A 152 11.30 7.20 -1.50
C PHE A 152 12.33 6.12 -1.84
N GLU A 153 12.59 5.88 -3.13
CA GLU A 153 13.58 4.91 -3.63
C GLU A 153 15.00 5.20 -3.14
N LYS A 154 15.34 6.49 -2.98
CA LYS A 154 16.64 6.98 -2.47
C LYS A 154 16.69 7.10 -0.95
N SER A 155 15.56 6.96 -0.27
CA SER A 155 15.48 7.05 1.18
C SER A 155 16.01 5.78 1.86
N ASN A 156 16.39 5.91 3.12
CA ASN A 156 16.73 4.78 4.00
C ASN A 156 15.50 4.20 4.70
N LEU A 157 14.30 4.46 4.18
CA LEU A 157 13.05 4.01 4.78
C LEU A 157 12.58 2.65 4.28
N ILE A 158 13.26 1.99 3.36
CA ILE A 158 12.78 0.72 2.80
C ILE A 158 13.49 -0.44 3.49
N ASP A 159 12.73 -1.24 4.24
CA ASP A 159 13.25 -2.41 4.95
C ASP A 159 13.40 -3.60 4.01
N TYR A 160 12.40 -3.82 3.15
CA TYR A 160 12.40 -4.93 2.20
C TYR A 160 12.13 -4.47 0.77
N ARG A 161 12.83 -5.08 -0.20
CA ARG A 161 12.58 -4.89 -1.64
C ARG A 161 12.22 -6.21 -2.28
N ILE A 162 11.12 -6.23 -3.04
CA ILE A 162 10.68 -7.39 -3.83
C ILE A 162 10.72 -6.99 -5.31
N LEU A 163 11.53 -7.68 -6.09
CA LEU A 163 11.53 -7.55 -7.55
C LEU A 163 10.38 -8.39 -8.13
N ASN A 164 9.50 -7.73 -8.90
CA ASN A 164 8.36 -8.34 -9.60
C ASN A 164 8.47 -8.14 -11.11
N ASP A 165 9.54 -8.66 -11.72
CA ASP A 165 9.80 -8.60 -13.16
C ASP A 165 9.55 -9.94 -13.89
N GLY A 166 9.27 -11.01 -13.15
CA GLY A 166 8.97 -12.34 -13.66
C GLY A 166 7.59 -12.85 -13.25
N ASP A 167 7.55 -14.10 -12.78
CA ASP A 167 6.32 -14.74 -12.29
C ASP A 167 5.80 -14.07 -11.01
N LEU A 168 4.51 -13.75 -11.01
CA LEU A 168 3.81 -13.13 -9.90
C LEU A 168 3.87 -14.00 -8.63
N GLU A 169 3.74 -15.33 -8.77
CA GLU A 169 3.74 -16.23 -7.62
C GLU A 169 5.08 -16.24 -6.89
N PHE A 170 6.18 -15.98 -7.61
CA PHE A 170 7.49 -15.83 -6.98
C PHE A 170 7.54 -14.59 -6.07
N SER A 171 6.96 -13.46 -6.51
CA SER A 171 6.87 -12.25 -5.68
C SER A 171 5.92 -12.42 -4.49
N VAL A 172 4.81 -13.14 -4.67
CA VAL A 172 3.88 -13.51 -3.57
C VAL A 172 4.61 -14.33 -2.51
N ASN A 173 5.31 -15.39 -2.92
CA ASN A 173 6.07 -16.25 -2.00
C ASN A 173 7.19 -15.50 -1.29
N LYS A 174 7.86 -14.54 -1.95
CA LYS A 174 8.83 -13.66 -1.32
C LYS A 174 8.20 -12.82 -0.21
N LEU A 175 7.04 -12.20 -0.46
CA LEU A 175 6.33 -11.44 0.56
C LEU A 175 5.97 -12.34 1.74
N ILE A 176 5.36 -13.50 1.49
CA ILE A 176 5.01 -14.48 2.53
C ILE A 176 6.22 -14.87 3.39
N ASN A 177 7.37 -15.12 2.76
CA ASN A 177 8.59 -15.49 3.47
C ASN A 177 9.17 -14.35 4.31
N ILE A 178 9.05 -13.09 3.87
CA ILE A 178 9.41 -11.92 4.68
C ILE A 178 8.55 -11.90 5.95
N ILE A 179 7.23 -11.97 5.81
CA ILE A 179 6.29 -11.92 6.95
C ILE A 179 6.55 -13.06 7.94
N ARG A 180 6.76 -14.28 7.46
CA ARG A 180 7.03 -15.44 8.32
C ARG A 180 8.33 -15.29 9.11
N LYS A 181 9.39 -14.77 8.48
CA LYS A 181 10.68 -14.55 9.16
C LYS A 181 10.56 -13.47 10.22
N ASP A 182 9.85 -12.40 9.90
CA ASP A 182 9.62 -11.27 10.77
C ASP A 182 8.85 -11.70 12.04
N LYS A 183 7.71 -12.40 11.89
CA LYS A 183 6.95 -12.94 13.03
C LYS A 183 7.74 -13.94 13.89
N GLN A 184 8.60 -14.76 13.29
CA GLN A 184 9.47 -15.69 14.04
C GLN A 184 10.56 -14.98 14.85
N ILE A 185 10.99 -13.79 14.43
CA ILE A 185 11.96 -12.99 15.19
C ILE A 185 11.29 -12.45 16.45
N ASP A 186 10.03 -12.05 16.36
CA ASP A 186 9.28 -11.50 17.51
C ASP A 186 8.91 -12.57 18.53
N GLU A 187 8.64 -13.82 18.11
CA GLU A 187 8.43 -14.95 19.03
C GLU A 187 9.68 -15.33 19.85
N LYS A 188 10.87 -14.88 19.43
CA LYS A 188 12.15 -15.18 20.08
C LYS A 188 12.68 -14.05 20.98
N LYS A 189 12.05 -12.88 20.96
CA LYS A 189 12.39 -11.73 21.81
C LYS A 189 11.61 -11.79 23.13
#